data_AF-A0A094KD03-F1
#
_entry.id   AF-A0A094KD03-F1
#
_cell.length_a   1.000
_cell.length_b   1.000
_cell.length_c   1.000
_cell.angle_alpha   90.00
_cell.angle_beta   90.00
_cell.angle_gamma   90.00
#
_symmetry.space_group_name_H-M   'P 1'
#
loop_
_entity.id
_entity.type
_entity.pdbx_description
1 polymer ?
#
loop_
_entity_poly.entity_id
_entity_poly.type
_entity_poly.pdbx_seq_one_letter_code
_entity_poly.pdbx_strand_id
1 'polypeptide(L)'
;TGDLLIIMAQVIVAIQMVLEEKFVYKHDVHPLRAVGTEGFFGFIILALLLVPMYYIPAGSFSGNPRQTLEDALDAFCQIGHQPLIALALLGNISSIAFFNFAGISVTKEISATTRMVLDSLRTLIIWAVSLAVGWETFHGLEILGFGVLLVGAALYNGLHRPLLARLPRRVEESGGTAEREGLLRGESTAINDE
;
A
#
# COMPACT_ATOMS: atom_id res chain seq x y z
N THR A 1 -18.14 10.36 12.89
CA THR A 1 -17.86 9.07 13.58
C THR A 1 -17.28 8.02 12.65
N GLY A 2 -17.68 7.96 11.37
CA GLY A 2 -17.07 7.04 10.38
C GLY A 2 -15.57 7.26 10.15
N ASP A 3 -15.12 8.51 10.04
CA ASP A 3 -13.70 8.81 9.79
C ASP A 3 -12.75 8.25 10.86
N LEU A 4 -13.18 8.27 12.13
CA LEU A 4 -12.42 7.69 13.24
C LEU A 4 -12.25 6.16 13.08
N LEU A 5 -13.30 5.47 12.62
CA LEU A 5 -13.25 4.02 12.37
C LEU A 5 -12.28 3.71 11.23
N ILE A 6 -12.26 4.55 10.18
CA ILE A 6 -11.32 4.42 9.07
C ILE A 6 -9.88 4.59 9.57
N ILE A 7 -9.59 5.62 10.35
CA ILE A 7 -8.24 5.86 10.89
C ILE A 7 -7.79 4.68 11.76
N MET A 8 -8.65 4.18 12.65
CA MET A 8 -8.32 3.03 13.48
C MET A 8 -8.06 1.76 12.66
N ALA A 9 -8.85 1.52 11.60
CA ALA A 9 -8.63 0.41 10.69
C ALA A 9 -7.27 0.52 9.97
N GLN A 10 -6.90 1.72 9.51
CA GLN A 10 -5.61 1.95 8.86
C GLN A 10 -4.42 1.70 9.81
N VAL A 11 -4.54 2.05 11.09
CA VAL A 11 -3.50 1.76 12.09
C VAL A 11 -3.31 0.24 12.26
N ILE A 12 -4.40 -0.52 12.34
CA ILE A 12 -4.35 -1.98 12.46
C ILE A 12 -3.69 -2.60 11.22
N VAL A 13 -4.07 -2.15 10.02
CA VAL A 13 -3.49 -2.61 8.75
C VAL A 13 -1.99 -2.30 8.69
N ALA A 14 -1.57 -1.11 9.11
CA ALA A 14 -0.15 -0.76 9.16
C ALA A 14 0.64 -1.69 10.10
N ILE A 15 0.09 -2.00 11.28
CA ILE A 15 0.70 -2.95 12.21
C ILE A 15 0.80 -4.35 11.59
N GLN A 16 -0.25 -4.83 10.92
CA GLN A 16 -0.23 -6.12 10.22
C GLN A 16 0.91 -6.16 9.21
N MET A 17 1.05 -5.14 8.36
CA MET A 17 2.09 -5.10 7.34
C MET A 17 3.51 -5.20 7.94
N VAL A 18 3.77 -4.49 9.04
CA VAL A 18 5.08 -4.52 9.72
C VAL A 18 5.35 -5.90 10.36
N LEU A 19 4.33 -6.52 10.94
CA LEU A 19 4.46 -7.87 11.50
C LEU A 19 4.68 -8.93 10.42
N GLU A 20 3.98 -8.80 9.28
CA GLU A 20 4.12 -9.67 8.11
C GLU A 20 5.53 -9.57 7.54
N GLU A 21 6.05 -8.35 7.33
CA GLU A 21 7.43 -8.12 6.90
C GLU A 21 8.43 -8.77 7.86
N LYS A 22 8.28 -8.52 9.17
CA LYS A 22 9.18 -9.11 10.19
C LYS A 22 9.12 -10.65 10.21
N PHE A 23 7.95 -11.22 9.98
CA PHE A 23 7.76 -12.67 9.95
C PHE A 23 8.38 -13.29 8.69
N VAL A 24 8.17 -12.68 7.53
CA VAL A 24 8.77 -13.08 6.24
C VAL A 24 10.30 -13.00 6.27
N TYR A 25 10.87 -12.00 6.93
CA TYR A 25 12.34 -11.90 7.10
C TYR A 25 12.93 -12.94 8.06
N LYS A 26 12.19 -13.37 9.09
CA LYS A 26 12.68 -14.33 10.11
C LYS A 26 12.46 -15.79 9.75
N HIS A 27 11.36 -16.08 9.06
CA HIS A 27 11.01 -17.42 8.60
C HIS A 27 10.85 -17.32 7.09
N ASP A 28 11.69 -18.04 6.33
CA ASP A 28 11.63 -18.10 4.86
C ASP A 28 10.39 -18.90 4.42
N VAL A 29 9.21 -18.39 4.77
CA VAL A 29 7.93 -18.98 4.48
C VAL A 29 7.58 -18.65 3.04
N HIS A 30 7.14 -19.66 2.30
CA HIS A 30 6.68 -19.47 0.94
C HIS A 30 5.47 -18.52 0.90
N PRO A 31 5.49 -17.44 0.10
CA PRO A 31 4.42 -16.43 0.01
C PRO A 31 3.01 -17.02 -0.08
N LEU A 32 2.85 -18.03 -0.92
CA LEU A 32 1.55 -18.68 -1.15
C LEU A 32 0.98 -19.34 0.13
N ARG A 33 1.85 -19.87 1.02
CA ARG A 33 1.42 -20.48 2.27
C ARG A 33 1.01 -19.43 3.29
N ALA A 34 1.72 -18.31 3.35
CA ALA A 34 1.39 -17.20 4.24
C ALA A 34 0.02 -16.59 3.89
N VAL A 35 -0.19 -16.22 2.61
CA VAL A 35 -1.48 -15.70 2.13
C VAL A 35 -2.61 -16.70 2.38
N GLY A 36 -2.36 -17.99 2.12
CA GLY A 36 -3.36 -19.04 2.32
C GLY A 36 -3.79 -19.17 3.78
N THR A 37 -2.85 -19.12 4.73
CA THR A 37 -3.15 -19.16 6.16
C THR A 37 -3.88 -17.91 6.64
N GLU A 38 -3.48 -16.72 6.17
CA GLU A 38 -4.15 -15.46 6.51
C GLU A 38 -5.59 -15.43 5.98
N GLY A 39 -5.80 -15.83 4.72
CA GLY A 39 -7.13 -15.96 4.13
C GLY A 39 -8.01 -16.96 4.86
N PHE A 40 -7.45 -18.07 5.34
CA PHE A 40 -8.19 -19.07 6.11
C PHE A 40 -8.65 -18.53 7.48
N PHE A 41 -7.75 -17.87 8.22
CA PHE A 41 -8.14 -17.23 9.49
C PHE A 41 -9.11 -16.08 9.28
N GLY A 42 -8.89 -15.25 8.25
CA GLY A 42 -9.81 -14.18 7.87
C GLY A 42 -11.20 -14.70 7.54
N PHE A 43 -11.30 -15.81 6.79
CA PHE A 43 -12.56 -16.47 6.49
C PHE A 43 -13.27 -16.94 7.76
N ILE A 44 -12.58 -17.60 8.69
CA ILE A 44 -13.17 -18.06 9.96
C ILE A 44 -13.67 -16.88 10.78
N ILE A 45 -12.85 -15.84 10.94
CA ILE A 45 -13.21 -14.66 11.73
C ILE A 45 -14.41 -13.95 11.12
N LEU A 46 -14.42 -13.73 9.79
CA LEU A 46 -15.54 -13.12 9.08
C LEU A 46 -16.81 -13.99 9.16
N ALA A 47 -16.69 -15.31 9.01
CA ALA A 47 -17.82 -16.23 9.16
C ALA A 47 -18.44 -16.18 10.56
N LEU A 48 -17.62 -16.06 11.60
CA LEU A 48 -18.09 -15.88 12.97
C LEU A 48 -18.68 -14.48 13.20
N LEU A 49 -18.13 -13.44 12.57
CA LEU A 49 -18.60 -12.06 12.67
C LEU A 49 -19.95 -11.84 11.98
N LEU A 50 -20.24 -12.60 10.92
CA LEU A 50 -21.55 -12.58 10.23
C LEU A 50 -22.70 -12.96 11.18
N VAL A 51 -22.46 -13.82 12.18
CA VAL A 51 -23.49 -14.25 13.14
C VAL A 51 -24.03 -13.09 13.98
N PRO A 52 -23.22 -12.31 14.72
CA PRO A 52 -23.72 -11.14 15.44
C PRO A 52 -24.17 -10.02 14.49
N MET A 53 -23.52 -9.81 13.34
CA MET A 53 -23.92 -8.77 12.37
C MET A 53 -25.31 -9.02 11.77
N TYR A 54 -25.73 -10.28 11.67
CA TYR A 54 -27.08 -10.65 11.28
C TYR A 54 -28.16 -10.15 12.25
N TYR A 55 -27.86 -10.08 13.55
CA TYR A 55 -28.82 -9.68 14.59
C TYR A 55 -28.81 -8.18 14.89
N ILE A 56 -27.82 -7.43 14.40
CA ILE A 56 -27.72 -5.99 14.67
C ILE A 56 -28.56 -5.20 13.66
N PRO A 57 -29.60 -4.47 14.12
CA PRO A 57 -30.39 -3.60 13.24
C PRO A 57 -29.56 -2.38 12.83
N ALA A 58 -29.43 -2.14 11.53
CA ALA A 58 -28.69 -1.02 10.95
C ALA A 58 -29.58 0.19 10.64
N GLY A 59 -30.91 0.03 10.74
CA GLY A 59 -31.87 1.09 10.40
C GLY A 59 -31.61 1.66 9.00
N SER A 60 -31.53 2.98 8.87
CA SER A 60 -31.36 3.68 7.58
C SER A 60 -30.04 3.39 6.85
N PHE A 61 -29.08 2.67 7.47
CA PHE A 61 -27.83 2.25 6.82
C PHE A 61 -27.96 0.96 6.00
N SER A 62 -29.06 0.22 6.17
CA SER A 62 -29.30 -1.02 5.43
C SER A 62 -30.49 -0.86 4.48
N GLY A 63 -30.27 -1.09 3.20
CA GLY A 63 -31.33 -1.15 2.17
C GLY A 63 -32.04 -2.51 2.10
N ASN A 64 -31.80 -3.41 3.07
CA ASN A 64 -32.36 -4.75 3.07
C ASN A 64 -33.76 -4.78 3.72
N PRO A 65 -34.61 -5.77 3.37
CA PRO A 65 -35.98 -5.87 3.87
C PRO A 65 -36.08 -6.01 5.40
N ARG A 66 -35.01 -6.50 6.05
CA ARG A 66 -34.93 -6.72 7.50
C ARG A 66 -34.26 -5.60 8.29
N GLN A 67 -33.75 -4.57 7.62
CA GLN A 67 -33.04 -3.45 8.23
C GLN A 67 -31.84 -3.87 9.13
N THR A 68 -31.16 -4.98 8.80
CA THR A 68 -29.99 -5.52 9.53
C THR A 68 -28.68 -5.12 8.85
N LEU A 69 -27.56 -5.08 9.58
CA LEU A 69 -26.26 -4.69 9.02
C LEU A 69 -25.83 -5.59 7.85
N GLU A 70 -25.96 -6.90 8.00
CA GLU A 70 -25.66 -7.88 6.95
C GLU A 70 -26.71 -9.00 6.96
N ASP A 71 -27.29 -9.29 5.78
CA ASP A 71 -28.18 -10.43 5.59
C ASP A 71 -27.51 -11.49 4.72
N ALA A 72 -26.65 -12.29 5.36
CA ALA A 72 -25.90 -13.34 4.68
C ALA A 72 -26.82 -14.37 4.02
N LEU A 73 -27.96 -14.70 4.64
CA LEU A 73 -28.89 -15.71 4.15
C LEU A 73 -29.59 -15.25 2.86
N ASP A 74 -29.99 -13.97 2.80
CA ASP A 74 -30.54 -13.39 1.57
C ASP A 74 -29.47 -13.35 0.46
N ALA A 75 -28.23 -12.99 0.80
CA ALA A 75 -27.13 -12.99 -0.15
C ALA A 75 -26.87 -14.40 -0.75
N PHE A 76 -26.87 -15.46 0.07
CA PHE A 76 -26.74 -16.83 -0.43
C PHE A 76 -27.91 -17.24 -1.33
N CYS A 77 -29.13 -16.81 -1.00
CA CYS A 77 -30.30 -17.04 -1.83
C CYS A 77 -30.17 -16.35 -3.20
N GLN A 78 -29.73 -15.10 -3.23
CA GLN A 78 -29.52 -14.33 -4.47
C GLN A 78 -28.43 -14.93 -5.36
N ILE A 79 -27.34 -15.41 -4.77
CA ILE A 79 -26.26 -16.11 -5.50
C ILE A 79 -26.80 -17.39 -6.17
N GLY A 80 -27.69 -18.13 -5.49
CA GLY A 80 -28.30 -19.35 -6.03
C GLY A 80 -29.30 -19.09 -7.16
N HIS A 81 -30.01 -17.96 -7.14
CA HIS A 81 -31.04 -17.63 -8.13
C HIS A 81 -30.50 -16.89 -9.36
N GLN A 82 -29.37 -16.18 -9.25
CA GLN A 82 -28.81 -15.39 -10.35
C GLN A 82 -27.36 -15.79 -10.63
N PRO A 83 -27.10 -16.60 -11.69
CA PRO A 83 -25.75 -17.10 -11.98
C PRO A 83 -24.77 -15.97 -12.36
N LEU A 84 -25.27 -14.82 -12.79
CA LEU A 84 -24.46 -13.64 -13.10
C LEU A 84 -23.82 -13.05 -11.82
N ILE A 85 -24.55 -13.07 -10.69
CA ILE A 85 -24.01 -12.66 -9.39
C ILE A 85 -22.93 -13.65 -8.93
N ALA A 86 -23.18 -14.95 -9.11
CA ALA A 86 -22.19 -15.99 -8.79
C ALA A 86 -20.90 -15.82 -9.61
N LEU A 87 -21.02 -15.53 -10.91
CA LEU A 87 -19.86 -15.28 -11.77
C LEU A 87 -19.10 -14.01 -11.36
N ALA A 88 -19.82 -12.92 -11.08
CA ALA A 88 -19.23 -11.67 -10.61
C ALA A 88 -18.50 -11.86 -9.25
N LEU A 89 -19.10 -12.63 -8.34
CA LEU A 89 -18.51 -12.97 -7.05
C LEU A 89 -17.23 -13.81 -7.21
N LEU A 90 -17.27 -14.86 -8.05
CA LEU A 90 -16.10 -15.70 -8.33
C LEU A 90 -14.97 -14.89 -8.99
N GLY A 91 -15.30 -14.00 -9.92
CA GLY A 91 -14.35 -13.08 -10.55
C GLY A 91 -13.71 -12.15 -9.52
N ASN A 92 -14.50 -11.59 -8.61
CA ASN A 92 -14.01 -10.72 -7.55
C ASN A 92 -13.07 -11.47 -6.58
N ILE A 93 -13.47 -12.65 -6.10
CA ILE A 93 -12.65 -13.50 -5.22
C ILE A 93 -11.31 -13.84 -5.91
N SER A 94 -11.35 -14.23 -7.17
CA SER A 94 -10.15 -14.57 -7.95
C SER A 94 -9.22 -13.37 -8.13
N SER A 95 -9.78 -12.19 -8.40
CA SER A 95 -9.04 -10.93 -8.53
C SER A 95 -8.32 -10.56 -7.23
N ILE A 96 -9.02 -10.62 -6.10
CA ILE A 96 -8.46 -10.30 -4.78
C ILE A 96 -7.37 -11.32 -4.40
N ALA A 97 -7.59 -12.61 -4.64
CA ALA A 97 -6.60 -13.65 -4.38
C ALA A 97 -5.31 -13.44 -5.21
N PHE A 98 -5.46 -13.13 -6.49
CA PHE A 98 -4.32 -12.82 -7.36
C PHE A 98 -3.60 -11.54 -6.92
N PHE A 99 -4.34 -10.49 -6.56
CA PHE A 99 -3.77 -9.24 -6.07
C PHE A 99 -2.96 -9.45 -4.78
N ASN A 100 -3.48 -10.21 -3.83
CA ASN A 100 -2.78 -10.53 -2.58
C ASN A 100 -1.52 -11.39 -2.84
N PHE A 101 -1.61 -12.39 -3.72
CA PHE A 101 -0.44 -13.19 -4.11
C PHE A 101 0.64 -12.34 -4.79
N ALA A 102 0.27 -11.49 -5.73
CA ALA A 102 1.18 -10.58 -6.41
C ALA A 102 1.80 -9.57 -5.43
N GLY A 103 1.02 -9.06 -4.47
CA GLY A 103 1.49 -8.14 -3.42
C GLY A 103 2.58 -8.75 -2.54
N ILE A 104 2.39 -9.98 -2.04
CA ILE A 104 3.44 -10.66 -1.25
C ILE A 104 4.63 -11.04 -2.12
N SER A 105 4.41 -11.46 -3.37
CA SER A 105 5.49 -11.81 -4.30
C SER A 105 6.38 -10.60 -4.61
N VAL A 106 5.79 -9.42 -4.87
CA VAL A 106 6.54 -8.16 -5.08
C VAL A 106 7.27 -7.72 -3.81
N THR A 107 6.68 -7.95 -2.64
CA THR A 107 7.32 -7.64 -1.35
C THR A 107 8.54 -8.53 -1.12
N LYS A 108 8.47 -9.81 -1.50
CA LYS A 108 9.56 -10.78 -1.36
C LYS A 108 10.72 -10.52 -2.34
N GLU A 109 10.43 -10.05 -3.55
CA GLU A 109 11.44 -9.84 -4.60
C GLU A 109 12.05 -8.42 -4.60
N ILE A 110 11.35 -7.39 -4.08
CA ILE A 110 11.78 -5.99 -4.23
C ILE A 110 11.89 -5.23 -2.89
N SER A 111 10.82 -5.14 -2.07
CA SER A 111 10.77 -4.57 -0.69
C SER A 111 9.34 -4.12 -0.31
N ALA A 112 9.04 -4.00 0.99
CA ALA A 112 7.82 -3.39 1.54
C ALA A 112 7.53 -1.98 1.01
N THR A 113 8.57 -1.23 0.63
CA THR A 113 8.40 0.12 0.06
C THR A 113 7.70 0.11 -1.30
N THR A 114 7.93 -0.93 -2.12
CA THR A 114 7.24 -1.08 -3.40
C THR A 114 5.76 -1.36 -3.19
N ARG A 115 5.39 -2.10 -2.15
CA ARG A 115 3.98 -2.35 -1.78
C ARG A 115 3.25 -1.05 -1.41
N MET A 116 3.88 -0.18 -0.63
CA MET A 116 3.32 1.15 -0.32
C MET A 116 3.13 2.04 -1.56
N VAL A 117 4.05 1.97 -2.53
CA VAL A 117 3.90 2.68 -3.82
C VAL A 117 2.75 2.09 -4.62
N LEU A 118 2.62 0.76 -4.68
CA LEU A 118 1.52 0.08 -5.36
C LEU A 118 0.15 0.45 -4.75
N ASP A 119 0.08 0.61 -3.42
CA ASP A 119 -1.13 1.05 -2.73
C ASP A 119 -1.53 2.48 -3.10
N SER A 120 -0.54 3.38 -3.21
CA SER A 120 -0.75 4.76 -3.64
C SER A 120 -1.20 4.83 -5.10
N LEU A 121 -0.57 4.03 -5.98
CA LEU A 121 -0.90 3.95 -7.40
C LEU A 121 -2.31 3.42 -7.65
N ARG A 122 -2.74 2.40 -6.89
CA ARG A 122 -4.09 1.85 -6.99
C ARG A 122 -5.16 2.92 -6.79
N THR A 123 -5.03 3.72 -5.74
CA THR A 123 -6.00 4.79 -5.44
C THR A 123 -6.03 5.84 -6.54
N LEU A 124 -4.86 6.19 -7.09
CA LEU A 124 -4.74 7.11 -8.22
C LEU A 124 -5.39 6.56 -9.50
N ILE A 125 -5.18 5.28 -9.81
CA ILE A 125 -5.77 4.64 -10.99
C ILE A 125 -7.30 4.61 -10.89
N ILE A 126 -7.85 4.28 -9.72
CA ILE A 126 -9.30 4.28 -9.49
C ILE A 126 -9.87 5.68 -9.73
N TRP A 127 -9.22 6.71 -9.17
CA TRP A 127 -9.61 8.10 -9.40
C TRP A 127 -9.56 8.49 -10.88
N ALA A 128 -8.45 8.20 -11.57
CA ALA A 128 -8.28 8.53 -12.98
C ALA A 128 -9.33 7.86 -13.89
N VAL A 129 -9.65 6.59 -13.60
CA VAL A 129 -10.71 5.86 -14.33
C VAL A 129 -12.09 6.42 -13.99
N SER A 130 -12.37 6.73 -12.72
CA SER A 130 -13.63 7.35 -12.29
C SER A 130 -13.88 8.68 -12.99
N LEU A 131 -12.83 9.50 -13.14
CA LEU A 131 -12.88 10.75 -13.88
C LEU A 131 -13.10 10.51 -15.38
N ALA A 132 -12.40 9.54 -15.98
CA ALA A 132 -12.54 9.22 -17.41
C ALA A 132 -13.94 8.70 -17.78
N VAL A 133 -14.58 7.97 -16.87
CA VAL A 133 -15.96 7.48 -17.02
C VAL A 133 -16.99 8.58 -16.70
N GLY A 134 -16.57 9.70 -16.09
CA GLY A 134 -17.43 10.83 -15.74
C GLY A 134 -18.27 10.58 -14.48
N TRP A 135 -17.88 9.64 -13.63
CA TRP A 135 -18.53 9.38 -12.34
C TRP A 135 -18.16 10.39 -11.26
N GLU A 136 -17.09 11.15 -11.48
CA GLU A 136 -16.53 12.08 -10.52
C GLU A 136 -16.19 13.40 -11.22
N THR A 137 -16.29 14.52 -10.50
CA THR A 137 -16.10 15.87 -11.06
C THR A 137 -14.70 16.35 -10.74
N PHE A 138 -13.94 16.76 -11.76
CA PHE A 138 -12.54 17.15 -11.57
C PHE A 138 -12.33 18.25 -10.51
N HIS A 139 -11.64 17.94 -9.42
CA HIS A 139 -11.19 18.91 -8.42
C HIS A 139 -9.66 19.01 -8.40
N GLY A 140 -9.11 20.19 -8.70
CA GLY A 140 -7.66 20.41 -8.77
C GLY A 140 -6.89 20.16 -7.46
N LEU A 141 -7.58 20.17 -6.31
CA LEU A 141 -6.99 19.82 -5.01
C LEU A 141 -6.55 18.34 -4.94
N GLU A 142 -7.20 17.45 -5.69
CA GLU A 142 -6.90 16.01 -5.67
C GLU A 142 -5.54 15.74 -6.30
N ILE A 143 -5.22 16.43 -7.40
CA ILE A 143 -3.89 16.36 -8.03
C ILE A 143 -2.79 16.79 -7.07
N LEU A 144 -3.04 17.86 -6.29
CA LEU A 144 -2.11 18.29 -5.25
C LEU A 144 -1.92 17.19 -4.19
N GLY A 145 -3.01 16.57 -3.75
CA GLY A 145 -2.99 15.45 -2.81
C GLY A 145 -2.20 14.24 -3.32
N PHE A 146 -2.44 13.81 -4.57
CA PHE A 146 -1.67 12.75 -5.21
C PHE A 146 -0.20 13.11 -5.37
N GLY A 147 0.10 14.36 -5.70
CA GLY A 147 1.46 14.87 -5.79
C GLY A 147 2.20 14.76 -4.45
N VAL A 148 1.57 15.17 -3.35
CA VAL A 148 2.14 15.04 -2.00
C VAL A 148 2.35 13.57 -1.63
N LEU A 149 1.40 12.68 -1.94
CA LEU A 149 1.51 11.23 -1.70
C LEU A 149 2.68 10.59 -2.46
N LEU A 150 2.79 10.86 -3.76
CA LEU A 150 3.87 10.36 -4.61
C LEU A 150 5.24 10.88 -4.16
N VAL A 151 5.34 12.17 -3.84
CA VAL A 151 6.57 12.78 -3.33
C VAL A 151 6.95 12.21 -1.97
N GLY A 152 6.00 12.06 -1.06
CA GLY A 152 6.20 11.43 0.24
C GLY A 152 6.72 10.00 0.12
N ALA A 153 6.10 9.19 -0.74
CA ALA A 153 6.53 7.82 -1.02
C ALA A 153 7.93 7.76 -1.67
N ALA A 154 8.23 8.66 -2.61
CA ALA A 154 9.53 8.74 -3.26
C ALA A 154 10.65 9.18 -2.30
N LEU A 155 10.38 10.14 -1.42
CA LEU A 155 11.31 10.59 -0.38
C LEU A 155 11.60 9.48 0.63
N TYR A 156 10.56 8.79 1.10
CA TYR A 156 10.68 7.66 2.03
C TYR A 156 11.49 6.51 1.44
N ASN A 157 11.31 6.21 0.15
CA ASN A 157 12.07 5.17 -0.56
C ASN A 157 13.52 5.55 -0.88
N GLY A 158 14.01 6.72 -0.41
CA GLY A 158 15.35 7.15 -0.72
C GLY A 158 15.59 7.46 -2.20
N LEU A 159 14.52 7.57 -3.01
CA LEU A 159 14.60 7.81 -4.46
C LEU A 159 15.24 9.18 -4.77
N HIS A 160 15.32 10.06 -3.77
CA HIS A 160 16.12 11.29 -3.84
C HIS A 160 17.60 11.01 -4.16
N ARG A 161 18.20 9.90 -3.73
CA ARG A 161 19.63 9.59 -3.98
C ARG A 161 19.96 9.36 -5.46
N PRO A 162 19.26 8.47 -6.20
CA PRO A 162 19.49 8.32 -7.64
C PRO A 162 19.06 9.55 -8.45
N LEU A 163 18.09 10.33 -7.96
CA LEU A 163 17.61 11.56 -8.61
C LEU A 163 18.59 12.73 -8.41
N LEU A 164 19.22 12.84 -7.23
CA LEU A 164 20.35 13.73 -6.93
C LEU A 164 21.61 13.31 -7.70
N ALA A 165 21.85 12.01 -7.90
CA ALA A 165 22.94 11.52 -8.74
C ALA A 165 22.73 11.81 -10.25
N ARG A 166 21.48 12.03 -10.68
CA ARG A 166 21.12 12.47 -12.04
C ARG A 166 21.03 13.99 -12.20
N LEU A 167 21.03 14.76 -11.10
CA LEU A 167 21.30 16.19 -11.18
C LEU A 167 22.78 16.38 -11.48
N PRO A 168 23.17 17.22 -12.46
CA PRO A 168 24.57 17.48 -12.73
C PRO A 168 25.18 18.11 -11.48
N ARG A 169 26.07 17.35 -10.83
CA ARG A 169 26.92 17.77 -9.73
C ARG A 169 27.64 19.06 -10.13
N ARG A 170 27.14 20.23 -9.71
CA ARG A 170 27.76 21.52 -10.06
C ARG A 170 28.18 22.38 -8.87
N VAL A 171 28.14 21.94 -7.61
CA VAL A 171 28.43 22.88 -6.51
C VAL A 171 29.43 22.44 -5.42
N GLU A 172 29.79 21.17 -5.21
CA GLU A 172 30.57 20.84 -3.99
C GLU A 172 31.72 19.82 -4.14
N GLU A 173 32.49 19.90 -5.24
CA GLU A 173 33.76 19.15 -5.34
C GLU A 173 34.98 19.98 -5.77
N SER A 174 34.85 21.32 -5.83
CA SER A 174 35.97 22.18 -6.24
C SER A 174 36.77 22.81 -5.09
N GLY A 175 36.35 22.63 -3.83
CA GLY A 175 37.02 23.23 -2.66
C GLY A 175 37.96 22.30 -1.91
N GLY A 176 37.53 21.06 -1.63
CA GLY A 176 38.25 20.17 -0.71
C GLY A 176 39.52 19.53 -1.26
N THR A 177 39.60 19.34 -2.59
CA THR A 177 40.77 18.70 -3.23
C THR A 177 41.92 19.69 -3.40
N ALA A 178 41.62 20.96 -3.72
CA ALA A 178 42.63 22.01 -3.86
C ALA A 178 43.26 22.40 -2.51
N GLU A 179 42.48 22.40 -1.42
CA GLU A 179 42.98 22.70 -0.08
C GLU A 179 43.86 21.56 0.45
N ARG A 180 43.50 20.29 0.18
CA ARG A 180 44.32 19.12 0.53
C ARG A 180 45.62 19.05 -0.24
N GLU A 181 45.63 19.38 -1.53
CA GLU A 181 46.88 19.45 -2.30
C GLU A 181 47.77 20.63 -1.86
N GLY A 182 47.18 21.75 -1.44
CA GLY A 182 47.92 22.87 -0.86
C GLY A 182 48.64 22.53 0.44
N LEU A 183 47.99 21.78 1.33
CA LEU A 183 48.57 21.36 2.61
C LEU A 183 49.70 20.34 2.45
N LEU A 184 49.53 19.36 1.55
CA LEU A 184 50.57 18.36 1.26
C LEU A 184 51.79 18.98 0.58
N ARG A 185 51.60 20.02 -0.24
CA ARG A 185 52.69 20.72 -0.92
C ARG A 185 53.45 21.66 0.02
N GLY A 186 52.76 22.31 0.95
CA GLY A 186 53.37 23.14 2.00
C GLY A 186 54.18 22.33 3.02
N GLU A 187 53.70 21.13 3.37
CA GLU A 187 54.41 20.21 4.27
C GLU A 187 55.65 19.59 3.59
N SER A 188 55.57 19.28 2.29
CA SER A 188 56.70 18.68 1.56
C SER A 188 57.84 19.66 1.27
N THR A 189 57.58 20.97 1.22
CA THR A 189 58.64 21.99 1.10
C THR A 189 59.38 22.24 2.41
N ALA A 190 58.72 22.10 3.56
CA ALA A 190 59.33 22.35 4.86
C ALA A 190 60.34 21.26 5.30
N ILE A 191 60.26 20.06 4.71
CA ILE A 191 61.12 18.92 5.07
C ILE A 191 62.42 18.88 4.24
N ASN A 192 62.50 19.63 3.13
CA ASN A 192 63.67 19.64 2.23
C ASN A 192 64.57 20.88 2.36
N ASP A 193 64.26 21.80 3.29
CA ASP A 193 65.11 22.96 3.63
C ASP A 193 65.77 22.75 5.01
N GLU A 194 66.72 21.81 5.09
CA GLU A 194 67.81 21.79 6.09
C GLU A 194 69.15 21.46 5.41
#